data_AF-A0ABD6H1E1-F1
#
_entry.id   AF-A0ABD6H1E1-F1
#
_cell.length_a   1.000
_cell.length_b   1.000
_cell.length_c   1.000
_cell.angle_alpha   90.00
_cell.angle_beta   90.00
_cell.angle_gamma   90.00
#
_symmetry.space_group_name_H-M   'P 1'
#
loop_
_entity.id
_entity.type
_entity.pdbx_description
1 polymer ?
#
loop_
_entity_poly.entity_id
_entity_poly.type
_entity_poly.pdbx_seq_one_letter_code
_entity_poly.pdbx_strand_id
1 'polypeptide(L)'
;MVAKLHYEAEMSQVEIARKLGISTATVSRLLQRARVLGIVKIEVLDLVSPAGLTQELIEALSLKRAAVIDTPSTGILGALAKPLGDLLKEEGLAAGSVIGIGWGRAIREVIAAGLPRIPGIIAVALNGGLQQSAPHFQISEFVRQAADQLGGSAHFLHAPYLSSAELKDAFLADSFVQETTKLWDRLDCAIVGIGLPHAINPPEASAATVNERAIGGAVGDVIRHYVDINGKLLSWDGEERMIAASSQQLCKAKLSIGVAATVEKAAGIIGAVRSGMINSLVTDANTCIAILNLLQQDAPSQGAEKQTKAKKK
;
A
#
# COMPACT_ATOMS: atom_id res chain seq x y z
N MET A 1 -23.15 -32.53 5.19
CA MET A 1 -24.24 -32.56 4.19
C MET A 1 -25.35 -31.56 4.50
N VAL A 2 -26.04 -31.65 5.64
CA VAL A 2 -27.10 -30.66 6.04
C VAL A 2 -26.60 -29.21 6.02
N ALA A 3 -25.41 -28.94 6.60
CA ALA A 3 -24.80 -27.61 6.58
C ALA A 3 -24.56 -27.09 5.15
N LYS A 4 -24.02 -27.92 4.24
CA LYS A 4 -23.81 -27.54 2.84
C LYS A 4 -25.12 -27.19 2.14
N LEU A 5 -26.17 -28.00 2.32
CA LEU A 5 -27.48 -27.72 1.71
C LEU A 5 -28.07 -26.39 2.21
N HIS A 6 -27.86 -26.05 3.48
CA HIS A 6 -28.41 -24.82 4.06
C HIS A 6 -27.60 -23.57 3.71
N TYR A 7 -26.27 -23.65 3.79
CA TYR A 7 -25.38 -22.49 3.67
C TYR A 7 -24.78 -22.32 2.26
N GLU A 8 -24.52 -23.40 1.52
CA GLU A 8 -23.97 -23.33 0.16
C GLU A 8 -25.08 -23.35 -0.90
N ALA A 9 -26.16 -24.12 -0.67
CA ALA A 9 -27.27 -24.26 -1.61
C ALA A 9 -28.53 -23.47 -1.23
N GLU A 10 -28.43 -22.61 -0.20
CA GLU A 10 -29.48 -21.71 0.30
C GLU A 10 -30.85 -22.38 0.54
N MET A 11 -30.88 -23.69 0.77
CA MET A 11 -32.13 -24.41 0.98
C MET A 11 -32.69 -24.11 2.37
N SER A 12 -34.02 -23.94 2.43
CA SER A 12 -34.71 -23.84 3.71
C SER A 12 -34.62 -25.17 4.48
N GLN A 13 -34.70 -25.10 5.81
CA GLN A 13 -34.68 -26.31 6.64
C GLN A 13 -35.84 -27.28 6.32
N VAL A 14 -36.95 -26.77 5.79
CA VAL A 14 -38.11 -27.57 5.34
C VAL A 14 -37.79 -28.35 4.07
N GLU A 15 -37.14 -27.73 3.10
CA GLU A 15 -36.73 -28.40 1.86
C GLU A 15 -35.64 -29.45 2.14
N ILE A 16 -34.70 -29.13 3.03
CA ILE A 16 -33.67 -30.08 3.47
C ILE A 16 -34.30 -31.28 4.18
N ALA A 17 -35.27 -31.04 5.07
CA ALA A 17 -36.01 -32.09 5.77
C ALA A 17 -36.71 -33.04 4.78
N ARG A 18 -37.41 -32.49 3.79
CA ARG A 18 -38.09 -33.26 2.73
C ARG A 18 -37.09 -34.05 1.89
N LYS A 19 -35.99 -33.42 1.48
CA LYS A 19 -34.95 -34.05 0.63
C LYS A 19 -34.22 -35.19 1.32
N LEU A 20 -34.05 -35.11 2.64
CA LEU A 20 -33.30 -36.10 3.42
C LEU A 20 -34.18 -37.08 4.19
N GLY A 21 -35.51 -36.98 4.11
CA GLY A 21 -36.45 -37.86 4.80
C GLY A 21 -36.37 -37.76 6.33
N ILE A 22 -36.01 -36.59 6.86
CA ILE A 22 -35.86 -36.34 8.32
C ILE A 22 -36.75 -35.18 8.77
N SER A 23 -36.99 -35.08 10.07
CA SER A 23 -37.76 -33.95 10.62
C SER A 23 -36.98 -32.62 10.55
N THR A 24 -37.69 -31.51 10.39
CA THR A 24 -37.12 -30.15 10.47
C THR A 24 -36.40 -29.89 11.81
N ALA A 25 -36.92 -30.45 12.91
CA ALA A 25 -36.27 -30.41 14.21
C ALA A 25 -34.89 -31.10 14.20
N THR A 26 -34.74 -32.20 13.47
CA THR A 26 -33.46 -32.89 13.30
C THR A 26 -32.49 -32.06 12.46
N VAL A 27 -32.97 -31.40 11.39
CA VAL A 27 -32.18 -30.46 10.58
C VAL A 27 -31.63 -29.31 11.43
N SER A 28 -32.49 -28.65 12.20
CA SER A 28 -32.09 -27.55 13.10
C SER A 28 -31.03 -27.99 14.11
N ARG A 29 -31.22 -29.14 14.76
CA ARG A 29 -30.25 -29.71 15.71
C ARG A 29 -28.91 -30.03 15.06
N LEU A 30 -28.91 -30.53 13.82
CA LEU A 30 -27.69 -30.83 13.08
C LEU A 30 -26.94 -29.54 12.66
N LEU A 31 -27.66 -28.48 12.27
CA LEU A 31 -27.06 -27.17 11.97
C LEU A 31 -26.44 -26.55 13.22
N GLN A 32 -27.14 -26.61 14.36
CA GLN A 32 -26.60 -26.15 15.64
C GLN A 32 -25.35 -26.94 16.04
N ARG A 33 -25.40 -28.27 15.96
CA ARG A 33 -24.25 -29.13 16.24
C ARG A 33 -23.08 -28.83 15.30
N ALA A 34 -23.33 -28.52 14.04
CA ALA A 34 -22.30 -28.11 13.09
C ALA A 34 -21.63 -26.78 13.48
N ARG A 35 -22.36 -25.82 14.03
CA ARG A 35 -21.79 -24.58 14.58
C ARG A 35 -20.93 -24.86 15.82
N VAL A 36 -21.45 -25.63 16.78
CA VAL A 36 -20.74 -25.97 18.02
C VAL A 36 -19.45 -26.75 17.76
N LEU A 37 -19.47 -27.67 16.80
CA LEU A 37 -18.28 -28.45 16.41
C LEU A 37 -17.30 -27.68 15.51
N GLY A 38 -17.56 -26.41 15.20
CA GLY A 38 -16.71 -25.60 14.32
C GLY A 38 -16.72 -26.02 12.85
N ILE A 39 -17.64 -26.90 12.45
CA ILE A 39 -17.84 -27.31 11.05
C ILE A 39 -18.43 -26.16 10.23
N VAL A 40 -19.21 -25.28 10.86
CA VAL A 40 -19.70 -24.02 10.30
C VAL A 40 -19.21 -22.87 11.16
N LYS A 41 -18.50 -21.93 10.55
CA LYS A 41 -18.17 -20.63 11.15
C LYS A 41 -19.01 -19.57 10.46
N ILE A 42 -19.72 -18.76 11.24
CA ILE A 42 -20.46 -17.60 10.75
C ILE A 42 -19.73 -16.39 11.28
N GLU A 43 -19.19 -15.61 10.37
CA GLU A 43 -18.57 -14.33 10.66
C GLU A 43 -19.60 -13.25 10.35
N VAL A 44 -19.94 -12.46 11.36
CA VAL A 44 -20.73 -11.25 11.19
C VAL A 44 -19.72 -10.11 11.24
N LEU A 45 -19.46 -9.50 10.09
CA LEU A 45 -18.58 -8.35 9.99
C LEU A 45 -19.37 -7.13 10.50
N ASP A 46 -18.85 -6.46 11.52
CA ASP A 46 -19.34 -5.12 11.87
C ASP A 46 -19.09 -4.20 10.68
N LEU A 47 -20.13 -3.50 10.22
CA LEU A 47 -20.01 -2.48 9.17
C LEU A 47 -19.29 -1.26 9.75
N VAL A 48 -17.98 -1.38 9.96
CA VAL A 48 -17.15 -0.23 10.34
C VAL A 48 -17.13 0.69 9.12
N SER A 49 -17.69 1.89 9.28
CA SER A 49 -17.67 2.87 8.19
C SER A 49 -16.21 3.19 7.81
N PRO A 50 -15.92 3.44 6.52
CA PRO A 50 -14.58 3.84 6.09
C PRO A 50 -14.03 5.07 6.84
N ALA A 51 -14.91 5.95 7.32
CA ALA A 51 -14.52 7.09 8.17
C ALA A 51 -13.97 6.65 9.53
N GLY A 52 -14.60 5.66 10.18
CA GLY A 52 -14.11 5.07 11.42
C GLY A 52 -12.75 4.39 11.23
N LEU A 53 -12.64 3.55 10.19
CA LEU A 53 -11.37 2.89 9.83
C LEU A 53 -10.26 3.90 9.52
N THR A 54 -10.58 5.01 8.85
CA THR A 54 -9.61 6.07 8.56
C THR A 54 -9.05 6.66 9.85
N GLN A 55 -9.89 6.98 10.83
CA GLN A 55 -9.45 7.55 12.10
C GLN A 55 -8.61 6.56 12.90
N GLU A 56 -9.06 5.31 13.01
CA GLU A 56 -8.32 4.24 13.71
C GLU A 56 -6.95 4.01 13.08
N LEU A 57 -6.86 4.00 11.75
CA LEU A 57 -5.60 3.84 11.02
C LEU A 57 -4.64 5.01 11.26
N ILE A 58 -5.15 6.24 11.25
CA ILE A 58 -4.36 7.45 11.55
C ILE A 58 -3.74 7.34 12.94
N GLU A 59 -4.54 6.96 13.93
CA GLU A 59 -4.08 6.82 15.32
C GLU A 59 -3.08 5.67 15.48
N ALA A 60 -3.38 4.50 14.93
CA ALA A 60 -2.58 3.29 15.09
C ALA A 60 -1.17 3.42 14.46
N LEU A 61 -1.05 4.16 13.36
CA LEU A 61 0.21 4.36 12.64
C LEU A 61 0.80 5.76 12.79
N SER A 62 0.14 6.66 13.55
CA SER A 62 0.53 8.08 13.67
C SER A 62 0.69 8.77 12.31
N LEU A 63 -0.21 8.49 11.36
CA LEU A 63 -0.18 9.11 10.04
C LEU A 63 -0.57 10.59 10.12
N LYS A 64 0.01 11.41 9.26
CA LYS A 64 -0.39 12.81 9.06
C LYS A 64 -1.81 12.90 8.48
N ARG A 65 -2.11 12.02 7.52
CA ARG A 65 -3.41 11.90 6.85
C ARG A 65 -3.62 10.47 6.38
N ALA A 66 -4.85 10.01 6.33
CA ALA A 66 -5.20 8.78 5.62
C ALA A 66 -6.56 8.94 4.94
N ALA A 67 -6.81 8.09 3.95
CA ALA A 67 -8.14 7.93 3.38
C ALA A 67 -8.38 6.44 3.13
N VAL A 68 -9.39 5.90 3.80
CA VAL A 68 -9.88 4.53 3.59
C VAL A 68 -11.17 4.59 2.80
N ILE A 69 -11.27 3.78 1.75
CA ILE A 69 -12.52 3.57 1.01
C ILE A 69 -13.06 2.17 1.26
N ASP A 70 -14.35 1.96 0.96
CA ASP A 70 -14.89 0.61 0.84
C ASP A 70 -14.10 -0.18 -0.20
N THR A 71 -13.89 -1.48 0.05
CA THR A 71 -13.18 -2.36 -0.89
C THR A 71 -14.10 -2.68 -2.07
N PRO A 72 -13.87 -2.13 -3.27
CA PRO A 72 -14.70 -2.43 -4.42
C PRO A 72 -14.41 -3.84 -4.95
N SER A 73 -15.39 -4.46 -5.60
CA SER A 73 -15.24 -5.80 -6.18
C SER A 73 -14.24 -5.85 -7.33
N THR A 74 -14.06 -4.75 -8.06
CA THR A 74 -13.09 -4.59 -9.15
C THR A 74 -12.53 -3.17 -9.17
N GLY A 75 -11.37 -2.97 -9.81
CA GLY A 75 -10.82 -1.62 -10.04
C GLY A 75 -10.33 -0.89 -8.79
N ILE A 76 -9.94 -1.63 -7.74
CA ILE A 76 -9.57 -1.08 -6.43
C ILE A 76 -8.55 0.05 -6.49
N LEU A 77 -7.48 -0.11 -7.27
CA LEU A 77 -6.41 0.89 -7.36
C LEU A 77 -6.89 2.20 -8.01
N GLY A 78 -7.77 2.12 -9.03
CA GLY A 78 -8.34 3.32 -9.66
C GLY A 78 -9.31 4.06 -8.73
N ALA A 79 -10.05 3.33 -7.89
CA ALA A 79 -10.95 3.92 -6.89
C ALA A 79 -10.22 4.77 -5.84
N LEU A 80 -8.91 4.56 -5.64
CA LEU A 80 -8.06 5.35 -4.75
C LEU A 80 -7.74 6.75 -5.31
N ALA A 81 -8.02 7.05 -6.58
CA ALA A 81 -7.65 8.33 -7.21
C ALA A 81 -8.39 9.53 -6.61
N LYS A 82 -9.71 9.39 -6.37
CA LYS A 82 -10.53 10.44 -5.77
C LYS A 82 -10.04 10.82 -4.35
N PRO A 83 -9.94 9.88 -3.39
CA PRO A 83 -9.44 10.21 -2.06
C PRO A 83 -7.99 10.72 -2.07
N LEU A 84 -7.12 10.20 -2.95
CA LEU A 84 -5.80 10.78 -3.18
C LEU A 84 -5.89 12.25 -3.60
N GLY A 85 -6.76 12.58 -4.55
CA GLY A 85 -7.00 13.94 -5.00
C GLY A 85 -7.51 14.87 -3.90
N ASP A 86 -8.36 14.36 -3.02
CA ASP A 86 -8.87 15.15 -1.89
C ASP A 86 -7.74 15.46 -0.89
N LEU A 87 -6.87 14.50 -0.56
CA LEU A 87 -5.67 14.74 0.26
C LEU A 87 -4.73 15.79 -0.36
N LEU A 88 -4.54 15.76 -1.68
CA LEU A 88 -3.70 16.74 -2.39
C LEU A 88 -4.25 18.17 -2.29
N LYS A 89 -5.58 18.34 -2.37
CA LYS A 89 -6.23 19.65 -2.24
C LYS A 89 -6.12 20.21 -0.84
N GLU A 90 -6.25 19.37 0.18
CA GLU A 90 -6.21 19.78 1.58
C GLU A 90 -4.80 20.14 2.08
N GLU A 91 -3.74 19.72 1.36
CA GLU A 91 -2.36 20.06 1.73
C GLU A 91 -2.00 21.52 1.46
N GLY A 92 -2.82 22.24 0.69
CA GLY A 92 -2.56 23.64 0.35
C GLY A 92 -1.45 23.80 -0.70
N LEU A 93 -1.31 22.83 -1.60
CA LEU A 93 -0.40 22.92 -2.74
C LEU A 93 -0.78 24.10 -3.64
N ALA A 94 0.24 24.80 -4.15
CA ALA A 94 0.07 26.00 -4.95
C ALA A 94 1.00 26.00 -6.18
N ALA A 95 0.93 27.05 -6.99
CA ALA A 95 1.84 27.23 -8.11
C ALA A 95 3.30 27.20 -7.63
N GLY A 96 4.12 26.37 -8.28
CA GLY A 96 5.52 26.13 -7.90
C GLY A 96 5.73 24.97 -6.92
N SER A 97 4.66 24.40 -6.34
CA SER A 97 4.79 23.22 -5.49
C SER A 97 5.28 22.01 -6.28
N VAL A 98 6.18 21.25 -5.68
CA VAL A 98 6.81 20.08 -6.32
C VAL A 98 6.12 18.80 -5.85
N ILE A 99 5.56 18.04 -6.80
CA ILE A 99 4.99 16.71 -6.57
C ILE A 99 5.89 15.66 -7.21
N GLY A 100 6.52 14.84 -6.38
CA GLY A 100 7.22 13.64 -6.81
C GLY A 100 6.26 12.53 -7.18
N ILE A 101 6.43 11.97 -8.38
CA ILE A 101 5.63 10.85 -8.89
C ILE A 101 6.50 9.60 -8.92
N GLY A 102 6.07 8.57 -8.18
CA GLY A 102 6.67 7.24 -8.22
C GLY A 102 6.20 6.44 -9.44
N TRP A 103 6.24 5.11 -9.31
CA TRP A 103 5.86 4.20 -10.39
C TRP A 103 5.11 2.98 -9.85
N GLY A 104 4.71 2.10 -10.76
CA GLY A 104 4.04 0.84 -10.43
C GLY A 104 2.54 0.88 -10.70
N ARG A 105 1.90 -0.27 -10.48
CA ARG A 105 0.49 -0.49 -10.82
C ARG A 105 -0.44 0.49 -10.10
N ALA A 106 -0.24 0.71 -8.79
CA ALA A 106 -1.08 1.64 -8.02
C ALA A 106 -1.03 3.06 -8.58
N ILE A 107 0.18 3.57 -8.84
CA ILE A 107 0.40 4.91 -9.39
C ILE A 107 -0.19 5.06 -10.79
N ARG A 108 0.01 4.05 -11.65
CA ARG A 108 -0.58 4.04 -12.99
C ARG A 108 -2.11 4.11 -12.94
N GLU A 109 -2.76 3.29 -12.11
CA GLU A 109 -4.22 3.23 -12.08
C GLU A 109 -4.83 4.51 -11.48
N VAL A 110 -4.21 5.12 -10.45
CA VAL A 110 -4.73 6.39 -9.91
C VAL A 110 -4.55 7.56 -10.90
N ILE A 111 -3.43 7.62 -11.61
CA ILE A 111 -3.22 8.64 -12.64
C ILE A 111 -4.16 8.41 -13.83
N ALA A 112 -4.39 7.15 -14.24
CA ALA A 112 -5.34 6.83 -15.30
C ALA A 112 -6.79 7.21 -14.92
N ALA A 113 -7.16 7.06 -13.65
CA ALA A 113 -8.47 7.47 -13.13
C ALA A 113 -8.61 8.99 -12.96
N GLY A 114 -7.50 9.72 -12.85
CA GLY A 114 -7.45 11.18 -12.90
C GLY A 114 -7.17 11.84 -11.55
N LEU A 115 -6.22 12.77 -11.57
CA LEU A 115 -5.89 13.66 -10.45
C LEU A 115 -6.62 15.01 -10.57
N PRO A 116 -6.83 15.73 -9.46
CA PRO A 116 -7.48 17.04 -9.50
C PRO A 116 -6.57 18.09 -10.15
N ARG A 117 -7.18 19.15 -10.69
CA ARG A 117 -6.43 20.30 -11.20
C ARG A 117 -5.98 21.20 -10.04
N ILE A 118 -4.68 21.44 -9.93
CA ILE A 118 -4.01 22.35 -9.00
C ILE A 118 -3.00 23.17 -9.83
N PRO A 119 -3.38 24.34 -10.37
CA PRO A 119 -2.58 25.02 -11.39
C PRO A 119 -1.14 25.35 -10.94
N GLY A 120 -0.18 25.12 -11.84
CA GLY A 120 1.22 25.49 -11.64
C GLY A 120 2.07 24.48 -10.88
N ILE A 121 1.59 23.25 -10.69
CA ILE A 121 2.38 22.17 -10.10
C ILE A 121 3.60 21.79 -10.95
N ILE A 122 4.69 21.42 -10.30
CA ILE A 122 5.85 20.80 -10.92
C ILE A 122 5.82 19.31 -10.59
N ALA A 123 5.44 18.47 -11.56
CA ALA A 123 5.45 17.01 -11.40
C ALA A 123 6.84 16.47 -11.78
N VAL A 124 7.51 15.74 -10.89
CA VAL A 124 8.88 15.25 -11.10
C VAL A 124 8.96 13.74 -10.93
N ALA A 125 9.70 13.06 -11.81
CA ALA A 125 9.99 11.63 -11.67
C ALA A 125 10.82 11.36 -10.41
N LEU A 126 10.42 10.38 -9.58
CA LEU A 126 11.17 9.99 -8.38
C LEU A 126 12.25 8.93 -8.62
N ASN A 127 12.35 8.37 -9.83
CA ASN A 127 13.39 7.41 -10.19
C ASN A 127 13.64 7.38 -11.69
N GLY A 128 14.81 6.86 -12.05
CA GLY A 128 15.18 6.60 -13.43
C GLY A 128 14.30 5.52 -14.07
N GLY A 129 14.37 5.44 -15.40
CA GLY A 129 13.60 4.49 -16.18
C GLY A 129 14.02 3.03 -15.92
N LEU A 130 13.03 2.14 -15.83
CA LEU A 130 13.24 0.69 -15.81
C LEU A 130 13.22 0.17 -17.25
N GLN A 131 14.18 -0.69 -17.62
CA GLN A 131 14.21 -1.34 -18.93
C GLN A 131 13.21 -2.50 -18.99
N GLN A 132 11.92 -2.18 -18.94
CA GLN A 132 10.82 -3.13 -18.91
C GLN A 132 9.69 -2.67 -19.81
N SER A 133 9.16 -3.57 -20.65
CA SER A 133 8.13 -3.21 -21.63
C SER A 133 6.75 -2.98 -21.00
N ALA A 134 6.49 -3.47 -19.78
CA ALA A 134 5.16 -3.38 -19.20
C ALA A 134 4.80 -1.93 -18.85
N PRO A 135 3.56 -1.46 -19.13
CA PRO A 135 3.20 -0.05 -19.00
C PRO A 135 3.40 0.54 -17.60
N HIS A 136 3.25 -0.27 -16.54
CA HIS A 136 3.38 0.16 -15.15
C HIS A 136 4.83 0.52 -14.73
N PHE A 137 5.81 0.31 -15.60
CA PHE A 137 7.22 0.71 -15.41
C PHE A 137 7.60 2.01 -16.15
N GLN A 138 6.70 2.57 -16.98
CA GLN A 138 6.97 3.72 -17.83
C GLN A 138 6.75 5.04 -17.08
N ILE A 139 7.63 5.36 -16.13
CA ILE A 139 7.48 6.52 -15.24
C ILE A 139 7.29 7.86 -15.97
N SER A 140 7.95 8.06 -17.11
CA SER A 140 7.81 9.30 -17.89
C SER A 140 6.37 9.55 -18.35
N GLU A 141 5.61 8.49 -18.69
CA GLU A 141 4.19 8.63 -19.05
C GLU A 141 3.35 9.07 -17.85
N PHE A 142 3.65 8.56 -16.65
CA PHE A 142 2.94 8.93 -15.42
C PHE A 142 3.19 10.39 -15.06
N VAL A 143 4.45 10.82 -15.13
CA VAL A 143 4.83 12.20 -14.83
C VAL A 143 4.17 13.16 -15.81
N ARG A 144 4.16 12.83 -17.12
CA ARG A 144 3.49 13.65 -18.14
C ARG A 144 1.99 13.75 -17.87
N GLN A 145 1.31 12.61 -17.69
CA GLN A 145 -0.14 12.59 -17.46
C GLN A 145 -0.52 13.28 -16.16
N ALA A 146 0.25 13.08 -15.09
CA ALA A 146 0.03 13.76 -13.81
C ALA A 146 0.18 15.29 -13.98
N ALA A 147 1.22 15.76 -14.66
CA ALA A 147 1.41 17.18 -14.94
C ALA A 147 0.22 17.79 -15.71
N ASP A 148 -0.24 17.11 -16.76
CA ASP A 148 -1.37 17.56 -17.58
C ASP A 148 -2.66 17.68 -16.74
N GLN A 149 -2.94 16.68 -15.91
CA GLN A 149 -4.13 16.63 -15.05
C GLN A 149 -4.08 17.67 -13.92
N LEU A 150 -2.92 17.78 -13.25
CA LEU A 150 -2.67 18.76 -12.21
C LEU A 150 -2.66 20.19 -12.79
N GLY A 151 -2.46 20.37 -14.10
CA GLY A 151 -2.41 21.69 -14.74
C GLY A 151 -1.05 22.37 -14.51
N GLY A 152 0.01 21.58 -14.62
CA GLY A 152 1.39 21.93 -14.31
C GLY A 152 2.39 21.56 -15.41
N SER A 153 3.64 21.36 -15.02
CA SER A 153 4.75 20.98 -15.90
C SER A 153 5.38 19.66 -15.47
N ALA A 154 5.92 18.91 -16.45
CA ALA A 154 6.55 17.61 -16.23
C ALA A 154 8.07 17.74 -16.27
N HIS A 155 8.74 17.23 -15.23
CA HIS A 155 10.20 17.07 -15.17
C HIS A 155 10.56 15.59 -15.21
N PHE A 156 11.01 15.15 -16.38
CA PHE A 156 11.44 13.78 -16.62
C PHE A 156 12.87 13.54 -16.11
N LEU A 157 13.17 12.28 -15.79
CA LEU A 157 14.53 11.85 -15.49
C LEU A 157 15.03 10.98 -16.66
N HIS A 158 15.93 11.53 -17.46
CA HIS A 158 16.54 10.84 -18.61
C HIS A 158 17.77 10.02 -18.20
N ALA A 159 17.58 9.15 -17.21
CA ALA A 159 18.60 8.25 -16.70
C ALA A 159 17.97 6.88 -16.34
N PRO A 160 18.72 5.78 -16.39
CA PRO A 160 18.23 4.48 -15.94
C PRO A 160 18.05 4.46 -14.42
N TYR A 161 17.13 3.62 -13.93
CA TYR A 161 16.96 3.39 -12.50
C TYR A 161 18.25 2.86 -11.84
N LEU A 162 18.94 1.93 -12.51
CA LEU A 162 20.14 1.27 -12.04
C LEU A 162 21.20 1.29 -13.13
N SER A 163 22.45 1.59 -12.77
CA SER A 163 23.59 1.63 -13.70
C SER A 163 24.86 1.03 -13.08
N SER A 164 26.01 1.23 -13.72
CA SER A 164 27.31 1.09 -13.03
C SER A 164 27.56 2.30 -12.13
N ALA A 165 28.51 2.20 -11.20
CA ALA A 165 28.85 3.34 -10.33
C ALA A 165 29.37 4.53 -11.14
N GLU A 166 30.25 4.27 -12.10
CA GLU A 166 30.85 5.29 -12.97
C GLU A 166 29.80 5.98 -13.85
N LEU A 167 28.86 5.21 -14.41
CA LEU A 167 27.79 5.76 -15.22
C LEU A 167 26.77 6.54 -14.38
N LYS A 168 26.46 6.08 -13.16
CA LYS A 168 25.63 6.84 -12.23
C LYS A 168 26.23 8.23 -12.00
N ASP A 169 27.52 8.31 -11.68
CA ASP A 169 28.18 9.59 -11.43
C ASP A 169 28.16 10.49 -12.66
N ALA A 170 28.38 9.91 -13.86
CA ALA A 170 28.27 10.65 -15.11
C ALA A 170 26.85 11.19 -15.35
N PHE A 171 25.80 10.38 -15.11
CA PHE A 171 24.41 10.84 -15.20
C PHE A 171 24.13 11.97 -14.20
N LEU A 172 24.55 11.83 -12.95
CA LEU A 172 24.33 12.85 -11.91
C LEU A 172 25.18 14.12 -12.12
N ALA A 173 26.23 14.07 -12.94
CA ALA A 173 27.00 15.24 -13.35
C ALA A 173 26.35 16.02 -14.50
N ASP A 174 25.45 15.40 -15.28
CA ASP A 174 24.73 16.06 -16.37
C ASP A 174 23.76 17.13 -15.85
N SER A 175 23.77 18.31 -16.47
CA SER A 175 22.99 19.46 -16.01
C SER A 175 21.48 19.21 -16.04
N PHE A 176 20.96 18.50 -17.04
CA PHE A 176 19.53 18.22 -17.16
C PHE A 176 19.07 17.21 -16.10
N VAL A 177 19.89 16.20 -15.82
CA VAL A 177 19.64 15.27 -14.72
C VAL A 177 19.70 15.99 -13.37
N GLN A 178 20.65 16.89 -13.18
CA GLN A 178 20.74 17.70 -11.95
C GLN A 178 19.52 18.58 -11.73
N GLU A 179 18.98 19.21 -12.78
CA GLU A 179 17.76 20.03 -12.67
C GLU A 179 16.60 19.22 -12.10
N THR A 180 16.40 17.99 -12.60
CA THR A 180 15.35 17.09 -12.11
C THR A 180 15.64 16.59 -10.69
N THR A 181 16.87 16.11 -10.43
CA THR A 181 17.21 15.52 -9.12
C THR A 181 17.27 16.55 -7.98
N LYS A 182 17.61 17.81 -8.26
CA LYS A 182 17.53 18.92 -7.28
C LYS A 182 16.10 19.21 -6.81
N LEU A 183 15.08 18.85 -7.60
CA LEU A 183 13.69 19.00 -7.17
C LEU A 183 13.33 18.01 -6.05
N TRP A 184 14.04 16.88 -5.93
CA TRP A 184 13.81 15.91 -4.85
C TRP A 184 14.09 16.48 -3.45
N ASP A 185 14.96 17.49 -3.33
CA ASP A 185 15.21 18.20 -2.07
C ASP A 185 14.11 19.19 -1.69
N ARG A 186 13.18 19.47 -2.61
CA ARG A 186 12.09 20.45 -2.45
C ARG A 186 10.70 19.81 -2.57
N LEU A 187 10.59 18.50 -2.37
CA LEU A 187 9.31 17.80 -2.46
C LEU A 187 8.31 18.38 -1.44
N ASP A 188 7.27 19.05 -1.95
CA ASP A 188 6.11 19.41 -1.12
C ASP A 188 5.21 18.19 -0.94
N CYS A 189 5.05 17.40 -2.00
CA CYS A 189 4.34 16.13 -1.98
C CYS A 189 5.13 15.03 -2.69
N ALA A 190 4.99 13.78 -2.22
CA ALA A 190 5.38 12.58 -2.96
C ALA A 190 4.18 11.63 -3.06
N ILE A 191 3.95 11.04 -4.24
CA ILE A 191 2.91 10.03 -4.47
C ILE A 191 3.62 8.75 -4.89
N VAL A 192 3.62 7.75 -4.01
CA VAL A 192 4.43 6.54 -4.16
C VAL A 192 3.61 5.27 -3.97
N GLY A 193 3.92 4.25 -4.75
CA GLY A 193 3.39 2.90 -4.51
C GLY A 193 4.21 2.19 -3.42
N ILE A 194 3.58 1.23 -2.75
CA ILE A 194 4.25 0.33 -1.81
C ILE A 194 4.36 -1.04 -2.46
N GLY A 195 5.59 -1.51 -2.64
CA GLY A 195 5.90 -2.80 -3.26
C GLY A 195 5.90 -3.95 -2.25
N LEU A 196 5.74 -5.16 -2.77
CA LEU A 196 5.89 -6.40 -2.01
C LEU A 196 7.30 -6.94 -2.20
N PRO A 197 7.88 -7.60 -1.18
CA PRO A 197 9.18 -8.25 -1.29
C PRO A 197 9.25 -9.22 -2.46
N HIS A 198 10.40 -9.29 -3.10
CA HIS A 198 10.57 -10.13 -4.29
C HIS A 198 10.63 -11.62 -3.99
N ALA A 199 11.05 -12.01 -2.79
CA ALA A 199 11.02 -13.39 -2.33
C ALA A 199 9.59 -13.99 -2.35
N ILE A 200 8.55 -13.16 -2.32
CA ILE A 200 7.14 -13.56 -2.27
C ILE A 200 6.50 -13.54 -3.68
N ASN A 201 7.08 -12.79 -4.62
CA ASN A 201 6.56 -12.69 -5.99
C ASN A 201 7.22 -13.72 -6.92
N PRO A 202 6.49 -14.24 -7.93
CA PRO A 202 7.12 -15.03 -8.99
C PRO A 202 8.28 -14.24 -9.63
N PRO A 203 9.43 -14.87 -9.93
CA PRO A 203 10.58 -14.24 -10.58
C PRO A 203 10.24 -13.46 -11.85
N GLU A 204 9.22 -13.92 -12.58
CA GLU A 204 8.73 -13.37 -13.85
C GLU A 204 7.79 -12.16 -13.65
N ALA A 205 7.25 -11.99 -12.45
CA ALA A 205 6.38 -10.87 -12.08
C ALA A 205 7.17 -9.68 -11.50
N SER A 206 8.49 -9.79 -11.40
CA SER A 206 9.35 -8.82 -10.73
C SER A 206 10.49 -8.33 -11.61
N ALA A 207 10.56 -7.01 -11.81
CA ALA A 207 11.70 -6.33 -12.41
C ALA A 207 12.90 -6.17 -11.46
N ALA A 208 12.93 -6.93 -10.35
CA ALA A 208 14.04 -6.92 -9.39
C ALA A 208 15.25 -7.67 -9.92
N THR A 209 16.43 -7.11 -9.67
CA THR A 209 17.73 -7.73 -9.87
C THR A 209 17.94 -8.95 -8.96
N VAL A 210 18.96 -9.75 -9.25
CA VAL A 210 19.36 -10.89 -8.40
C VAL A 210 19.68 -10.44 -6.97
N ASN A 211 20.37 -9.30 -6.83
CA ASN A 211 20.75 -8.75 -5.53
C ASN A 211 19.53 -8.27 -4.73
N GLU A 212 18.56 -7.62 -5.40
CA GLU A 212 17.30 -7.24 -4.76
C GLU A 212 16.47 -8.44 -4.29
N ARG A 213 16.52 -9.56 -5.01
CA ARG A 213 15.83 -10.80 -4.63
C ARG A 213 16.49 -11.51 -3.44
N ALA A 214 17.78 -11.25 -3.21
CA ALA A 214 18.54 -11.84 -2.10
C ALA A 214 18.29 -11.13 -0.76
N ILE A 215 17.54 -10.02 -0.74
CA ILE A 215 17.26 -9.26 0.49
C ILE A 215 16.34 -10.08 1.41
N GLY A 216 16.92 -10.59 2.50
CA GLY A 216 16.17 -11.25 3.57
C GLY A 216 15.48 -10.25 4.48
N GLY A 217 14.31 -10.61 5.02
CA GLY A 217 13.61 -9.84 6.05
C GLY A 217 12.86 -8.59 5.56
N ALA A 218 12.94 -8.26 4.27
CA ALA A 218 12.13 -7.20 3.69
C ALA A 218 10.65 -7.59 3.73
N VAL A 219 9.80 -6.64 4.14
CA VAL A 219 8.33 -6.78 4.12
C VAL A 219 7.67 -5.85 3.10
N GLY A 220 8.41 -4.89 2.56
CA GLY A 220 7.98 -4.03 1.47
C GLY A 220 9.10 -3.09 1.00
N ASP A 221 8.78 -2.25 0.02
CA ASP A 221 9.66 -1.19 -0.46
C ASP A 221 8.88 0.08 -0.86
N VAL A 222 9.57 1.22 -0.80
CA VAL A 222 9.12 2.50 -1.38
C VAL A 222 10.17 2.95 -2.36
N ILE A 223 9.85 2.95 -3.66
CA ILE A 223 10.81 3.28 -4.74
C ILE A 223 12.10 2.45 -4.58
N ARG A 224 11.96 1.15 -4.28
CA ARG A 224 13.06 0.20 -4.10
C ARG A 224 14.00 0.46 -2.91
N HIS A 225 13.62 1.35 -2.01
CA HIS A 225 14.16 1.38 -0.65
C HIS A 225 13.42 0.32 0.17
N TYR A 226 14.07 -0.83 0.39
CA TYR A 226 13.47 -1.96 1.10
C TYR A 226 13.47 -1.75 2.61
N VAL A 227 12.41 -2.19 3.26
CA VAL A 227 12.20 -2.03 4.70
C VAL A 227 11.78 -3.33 5.37
N ASP A 228 12.20 -3.51 6.62
CA ASP A 228 11.61 -4.49 7.52
C ASP A 228 10.31 -3.95 8.16
N ILE A 229 9.62 -4.79 8.93
CA ILE A 229 8.35 -4.41 9.59
C ILE A 229 8.52 -3.33 10.65
N ASN A 230 9.74 -3.11 11.16
CA ASN A 230 10.04 -2.06 12.11
C ASN A 230 10.41 -0.74 11.42
N GLY A 231 10.41 -0.71 10.09
CA GLY A 231 10.76 0.46 9.28
C GLY A 231 12.27 0.65 9.11
N LYS A 232 13.10 -0.32 9.48
CA LYS A 232 14.54 -0.26 9.24
C LYS A 232 14.81 -0.49 7.75
N LEU A 233 15.59 0.41 7.15
CA LEU A 233 16.08 0.24 5.78
C LEU A 233 17.02 -0.96 5.69
N LEU A 234 16.84 -1.75 4.62
CA LEU A 234 17.62 -2.94 4.31
C LEU A 234 18.46 -2.67 3.06
N SER A 235 19.77 -2.52 3.26
CA SER A 235 20.69 -2.31 2.16
C SER A 235 20.92 -3.56 1.34
N TRP A 236 21.23 -3.35 0.06
CA TRP A 236 21.49 -4.40 -0.90
C TRP A 236 22.59 -4.00 -1.87
N ASP A 237 23.28 -4.99 -2.44
CA ASP A 237 24.39 -4.75 -3.36
C ASP A 237 23.89 -4.12 -4.68
N GLY A 238 24.13 -2.82 -4.85
CA GLY A 238 23.64 -2.03 -5.97
C GLY A 238 22.74 -0.86 -5.58
N GLU A 239 22.36 -0.74 -4.31
CA GLU A 239 21.62 0.41 -3.79
C GLU A 239 22.36 1.73 -4.08
N GLU A 240 23.68 1.74 -3.92
CA GLU A 240 24.54 2.88 -4.20
C GLU A 240 24.59 3.27 -5.68
N ARG A 241 24.12 2.40 -6.58
CA ARG A 241 24.05 2.64 -8.03
C ARG A 241 22.66 3.07 -8.50
N MET A 242 21.70 3.14 -7.59
CA MET A 242 20.36 3.65 -7.88
C MET A 242 20.41 5.14 -8.23
N ILE A 243 19.62 5.52 -9.23
CA ILE A 243 19.26 6.89 -9.57
C ILE A 243 17.78 7.06 -9.23
N ALA A 244 17.51 7.40 -7.97
CA ALA A 244 16.18 7.62 -7.43
C ALA A 244 16.25 8.59 -6.25
N ALA A 245 15.11 9.20 -5.91
CA ALA A 245 14.97 9.97 -4.69
C ALA A 245 15.34 9.12 -3.49
N SER A 246 16.18 9.66 -2.61
CA SER A 246 16.64 8.96 -1.40
C SER A 246 15.51 8.82 -0.38
N SER A 247 15.64 7.83 0.51
CA SER A 247 14.72 7.68 1.64
C SER A 247 14.66 8.97 2.49
N GLN A 248 15.78 9.66 2.67
CA GLN A 248 15.83 10.93 3.41
C GLN A 248 15.06 12.06 2.71
N GLN A 249 15.09 12.12 1.38
CA GLN A 249 14.30 13.09 0.61
C GLN A 249 12.79 12.81 0.75
N LEU A 250 12.39 11.54 0.73
CA LEU A 250 11.00 11.15 0.98
C LEU A 250 10.55 11.49 2.41
N CYS A 251 11.38 11.22 3.43
CA CYS A 251 11.09 11.58 4.82
C CYS A 251 10.97 13.09 5.05
N LYS A 252 11.66 13.91 4.25
CA LYS A 252 11.60 15.39 4.32
C LYS A 252 10.37 15.97 3.63
N ALA A 253 9.73 15.22 2.74
CA ALA A 253 8.54 15.71 2.04
C ALA A 253 7.43 16.02 3.05
N LYS A 254 6.81 17.20 2.93
CA LYS A 254 5.75 17.63 3.85
C LYS A 254 4.59 16.66 3.86
N LEU A 255 4.27 16.11 2.69
CA LEU A 255 3.28 15.07 2.50
C LEU A 255 3.87 13.96 1.62
N SER A 256 3.97 12.74 2.13
CA SER A 256 4.40 11.58 1.35
C SER A 256 3.32 10.50 1.44
N ILE A 257 2.57 10.37 0.35
CA ILE A 257 1.36 9.56 0.26
C ILE A 257 1.70 8.21 -0.35
N GLY A 258 1.58 7.16 0.46
CA GLY A 258 1.51 5.79 -0.02
C GLY A 258 0.16 5.50 -0.68
N VAL A 259 0.17 4.96 -1.89
CA VAL A 259 -1.02 4.42 -2.56
C VAL A 259 -0.88 2.91 -2.64
N ALA A 260 -1.67 2.21 -1.82
CA ALA A 260 -1.57 0.76 -1.72
C ALA A 260 -2.90 0.15 -1.30
N ALA A 261 -3.16 -1.04 -1.82
CA ALA A 261 -4.29 -1.89 -1.49
C ALA A 261 -3.84 -3.36 -1.62
N THR A 262 -4.70 -4.24 -1.13
CA THR A 262 -4.54 -5.68 -0.88
C THR A 262 -3.93 -6.04 0.48
N VAL A 263 -4.50 -7.09 1.09
CA VAL A 263 -4.16 -7.60 2.43
C VAL A 263 -2.69 -8.01 2.55
N GLU A 264 -2.11 -8.55 1.48
CA GLU A 264 -0.72 -9.00 1.45
C GLU A 264 0.26 -7.84 1.67
N LYS A 265 -0.14 -6.60 1.37
CA LYS A 265 0.69 -5.41 1.55
C LYS A 265 0.70 -4.86 2.97
N ALA A 266 -0.12 -5.38 3.88
CA ALA A 266 -0.28 -4.81 5.21
C ALA A 266 1.06 -4.66 5.96
N ALA A 267 1.91 -5.70 5.96
CA ALA A 267 3.23 -5.63 6.59
C ALA A 267 4.17 -4.62 5.90
N GLY A 268 4.15 -4.55 4.57
CA GLY A 268 4.91 -3.59 3.78
C GLY A 268 4.48 -2.14 4.04
N ILE A 269 3.17 -1.90 4.19
CA ILE A 269 2.62 -0.61 4.55
C ILE A 269 3.09 -0.19 5.95
N ILE A 270 3.03 -1.09 6.93
CA ILE A 270 3.52 -0.83 8.30
C ILE A 270 5.00 -0.46 8.27
N GLY A 271 5.83 -1.24 7.58
CA GLY A 271 7.26 -0.95 7.44
C GLY A 271 7.54 0.39 6.75
N ALA A 272 6.82 0.69 5.67
CA ALA A 272 6.96 1.95 4.93
C ALA A 272 6.60 3.16 5.81
N VAL A 273 5.52 3.10 6.58
CA VAL A 273 5.14 4.17 7.50
C VAL A 273 6.14 4.32 8.64
N ARG A 274 6.55 3.21 9.27
CA ARG A 274 7.54 3.23 10.37
C ARG A 274 8.91 3.75 9.92
N SER A 275 9.27 3.57 8.66
CA SER A 275 10.51 4.13 8.09
C SER A 275 10.48 5.66 7.95
N GLY A 276 9.30 6.27 8.00
CA GLY A 276 9.07 7.69 7.77
C GLY A 276 9.06 8.10 6.28
N MET A 277 9.37 7.19 5.35
CA MET A 277 9.34 7.49 3.91
C MET A 277 7.96 7.86 3.40
N ILE A 278 6.91 7.37 4.07
CA ILE A 278 5.53 7.83 3.87
C ILE A 278 4.94 8.27 5.22
N ASN A 279 4.16 9.33 5.18
CA ASN A 279 3.45 9.87 6.34
C ASN A 279 1.94 9.97 6.10
N SER A 280 1.47 9.59 4.92
CA SER A 280 0.05 9.47 4.59
C SER A 280 -0.24 8.23 3.76
N LEU A 281 -1.48 7.72 3.83
CA LEU A 281 -1.88 6.50 3.13
C LEU A 281 -3.28 6.63 2.51
N VAL A 282 -3.41 6.19 1.26
CA VAL A 282 -4.71 5.94 0.63
C VAL A 282 -4.85 4.45 0.37
N THR A 283 -5.89 3.84 0.93
CA THR A 283 -6.09 2.39 0.92
C THR A 283 -7.58 2.00 0.98
N ASP A 284 -7.86 0.70 0.98
CA ASP A 284 -9.21 0.14 1.11
C ASP A 284 -9.44 -0.50 2.50
N ALA A 285 -10.71 -0.71 2.84
CA ALA A 285 -11.14 -1.22 4.13
C ALA A 285 -10.50 -2.57 4.50
N ASN A 286 -10.43 -3.53 3.59
CA ASN A 286 -9.83 -4.84 3.86
C ASN A 286 -8.34 -4.73 4.17
N THR A 287 -7.60 -3.89 3.43
CA THR A 287 -6.18 -3.62 3.70
C THR A 287 -6.00 -2.90 5.03
N CYS A 288 -6.84 -1.92 5.33
CA CYS A 288 -6.84 -1.21 6.62
C CYS A 288 -7.05 -2.17 7.79
N ILE A 289 -8.05 -3.05 7.72
CA ILE A 289 -8.34 -4.05 8.74
C ILE A 289 -7.15 -5.00 8.92
N ALA A 290 -6.54 -5.45 7.81
CA ALA A 290 -5.34 -6.29 7.88
C ALA A 290 -4.16 -5.60 8.59
N ILE A 291 -3.94 -4.30 8.33
CA ILE A 291 -2.94 -3.49 9.04
C ILE A 291 -3.24 -3.44 10.53
N LEU A 292 -4.47 -3.08 10.90
CA LEU A 292 -4.89 -2.95 12.31
C LEU A 292 -4.73 -4.28 13.06
N ASN A 293 -5.10 -5.40 12.44
CA ASN A 293 -4.95 -6.74 13.01
C ASN A 293 -3.48 -7.10 13.24
N LEU A 294 -2.57 -6.78 12.31
CA LEU A 294 -1.13 -7.02 12.48
C LEU A 294 -0.57 -6.18 13.64
N LEU A 295 -0.95 -4.90 13.74
CA LEU A 295 -0.50 -4.03 14.83
C LEU A 295 -0.97 -4.51 16.21
N GLN A 296 -2.17 -5.09 16.31
CA GLN A 296 -2.67 -5.68 17.55
C GLN A 296 -1.93 -6.97 17.96
N GLN A 297 -1.47 -7.76 16.99
CA GLN A 297 -0.67 -8.98 17.25
C GLN A 297 0.75 -8.64 17.71
N ASP A 298 1.32 -7.54 17.22
CA ASP A 298 2.63 -7.03 17.63
C ASP A 298 2.61 -6.35 19.02
N ALA A 299 1.43 -5.99 19.54
CA ALA A 299 1.32 -5.37 20.86
C ALA A 299 1.73 -6.41 21.94
N PRO A 300 2.75 -6.13 22.78
CA PRO A 300 3.12 -7.05 23.85
C PRO A 300 1.90 -7.27 24.74
N SER A 301 1.61 -8.54 25.05
CA SER A 301 0.46 -8.97 25.85
C SER A 301 0.50 -8.38 27.27
N GLN A 302 0.18 -7.09 27.42
CA GLN A 302 0.00 -6.42 28.70
C GLN A 302 -1.33 -6.87 29.29
N GLY A 303 -1.36 -8.09 29.83
CA GLY A 303 -2.57 -8.65 30.45
C GLY A 303 -2.36 -9.88 31.32
N ALA A 304 -1.27 -10.64 31.16
CA ALA A 304 -1.13 -11.91 31.86
C ALA A 304 -0.47 -11.84 33.26
N GLU A 305 0.18 -10.74 33.66
CA GLU A 305 0.95 -10.70 34.92
C GLU A 305 0.23 -10.13 36.15
N LYS A 306 -1.02 -9.66 36.05
CA LYS A 306 -1.73 -9.07 37.21
C LYS A 306 -2.55 -10.05 38.07
N GLN A 307 -2.66 -11.34 37.73
CA GLN A 307 -3.45 -12.29 38.54
C GLN A 307 -2.65 -13.21 39.47
N THR A 308 -1.31 -13.26 39.40
CA THR A 308 -0.52 -14.18 40.26
C THR A 308 -0.10 -13.56 41.60
N LYS A 309 -0.22 -12.23 41.80
CA LYS A 309 0.15 -11.57 43.06
C LYS A 309 -1.00 -11.38 44.07
N ALA A 310 -2.24 -11.75 43.74
CA ALA A 310 -3.39 -11.64 44.65
C ALA A 310 -3.70 -12.93 45.46
N LYS A 311 -2.92 -14.00 45.30
CA LYS A 311 -3.07 -15.26 46.08
C LYS A 311 -1.95 -15.51 47.10
N LYS A 312 -1.12 -14.51 47.39
CA LYS A 312 -0.15 -14.54 48.49
C LYS A 312 -0.23 -13.25 49.30
N LYS A 313 -1.34 -13.09 50.02
CA LYS A 313 -1.43 -12.33 51.27
C LYS A 313 -2.59 -12.87 52.08
#